data_AF-A0A9E6ZTY6-F1
#
_entry.id   AF-A0A9E6ZTY6-F1
#
_cell.length_a   1.000
_cell.length_b   1.000
_cell.length_c   1.000
_cell.angle_alpha   90.00
_cell.angle_beta   90.00
_cell.angle_gamma   90.00
#
_symmetry.space_group_name_H-M   'P 1'
#
loop_
_entity.id
_entity.type
_entity.pdbx_description
1 polymer ?
#
loop_
_entity_poly.entity_id
_entity_poly.type
_entity_poly.pdbx_seq_one_letter_code
_entity_poly.pdbx_strand_id
1 'polypeptide(L)'
;MNTHSKASVARVADKYAPKDGVVLGHVPESWGAPSAAPIAVGHNGPPPDETPRDEAPRVEDPSSYDAIRQEIEDLFLEAKNWADGEPISDQKQADAVTELLELIADAMKRAEEARKEEKRPLDEAVAEIQERYNRLIGKTTKLTGRAVLAKEALQGLLTPWRNKLEEEKRAEAARLAKEAADAAAAAQAAMQASRGNLEEREKAEELYQAAQDVERVAKRADKAATTKTGLRSVWSAEMVDQEKALDWAWSYAPERLVAATQQLADEAVRGGMRTVPGFKVTEERVAR
;
A
#
# COMPACT_ATOMS: atom_id res chain seq x y z
N MET A 1 -4.77 49.26 -5.06
CA MET A 1 -4.56 48.72 -3.69
C MET A 1 -5.09 47.30 -3.67
N ASN A 2 -4.20 46.33 -3.83
CA ASN A 2 -4.57 44.93 -3.99
C ASN A 2 -3.94 44.15 -2.82
N THR A 3 -4.78 43.77 -1.86
CA THR A 3 -4.40 43.02 -0.66
C THR A 3 -4.78 41.56 -0.85
N HIS A 4 -3.83 40.69 -1.19
CA HIS A 4 -3.94 39.26 -0.87
C HIS A 4 -2.55 38.71 -0.50
N SER A 5 -2.45 38.40 0.79
CA SER A 5 -1.27 37.92 1.51
C SER A 5 -1.05 36.42 1.27
N LYS A 6 0.21 36.09 0.95
CA LYS A 6 0.95 34.86 1.27
C LYS A 6 0.12 33.61 1.68
N ALA A 7 -0.17 32.73 0.72
CA ALA A 7 -0.49 31.32 1.00
C ALA A 7 -0.35 30.42 -0.24
N SER A 8 0.85 30.26 -0.82
CA SER A 8 1.07 29.29 -1.93
C SER A 8 2.45 28.62 -1.99
N VAL A 9 3.24 28.57 -0.90
CA VAL A 9 4.58 27.93 -0.92
C VAL A 9 4.73 26.87 0.18
N ALA A 10 3.77 25.94 0.24
CA ALA A 10 3.91 24.74 1.08
C ALA A 10 3.16 23.56 0.44
N ARG A 11 3.66 23.06 -0.69
CA ARG A 11 3.18 21.79 -1.28
C ARG A 11 4.14 21.18 -2.32
N VAL A 12 5.44 21.11 -2.04
CA VAL A 12 6.38 20.28 -2.85
C VAL A 12 7.52 19.74 -1.97
N ALA A 13 7.19 19.07 -0.84
CA ALA A 13 8.21 18.46 0.01
C ALA A 13 7.73 17.16 0.68
N ASP A 14 6.95 16.34 -0.03
CA ASP A 14 6.38 15.10 0.54
C ASP A 14 6.37 13.94 -0.46
N LYS A 15 7.50 13.72 -1.15
CA LYS A 15 7.64 12.58 -2.09
C LYS A 15 8.88 11.71 -1.90
N TYR A 16 9.74 12.01 -0.93
CA TYR A 16 10.98 11.25 -0.68
C TYR A 16 11.35 11.17 0.81
N ALA A 17 10.40 10.78 1.66
CA ALA A 17 10.72 10.30 3.01
C ALA A 17 10.87 8.76 2.96
N PRO A 18 12.03 8.18 3.32
CA PRO A 18 12.20 6.73 3.41
C PRO A 18 11.38 6.20 4.60
N LYS A 19 10.47 5.26 4.30
CA LYS A 19 9.73 4.50 5.31
C LYS A 19 10.52 3.23 5.65
N ASP A 20 10.72 3.05 6.95
CA ASP A 20 11.04 1.80 7.64
C ASP A 20 12.47 1.23 7.46
N GLY A 21 13.15 1.10 8.60
CA GLY A 21 14.54 0.67 8.73
C GLY A 21 14.79 -0.78 8.32
N VAL A 22 15.34 -0.95 7.12
CA VAL A 22 15.96 -2.20 6.68
C VAL A 22 17.44 -2.17 7.08
N VAL A 23 17.78 -2.91 8.13
CA VAL A 23 19.16 -3.21 8.49
C VAL A 23 19.71 -4.21 7.46
N LEU A 24 20.76 -3.81 6.74
CA LEU A 24 21.48 -4.66 5.79
C LEU A 24 22.23 -5.79 6.51
N GLY A 25 21.83 -7.03 6.24
CA GLY A 25 22.73 -8.17 5.99
C GLY A 25 23.47 -8.80 7.17
N HIS A 26 22.80 -9.68 7.93
CA HIS A 26 23.44 -10.84 8.54
C HIS A 26 23.33 -12.01 7.54
N VAL A 27 24.46 -12.53 7.06
CA VAL A 27 24.51 -13.70 6.17
C VAL A 27 24.57 -14.96 7.05
N PRO A 28 23.58 -15.86 7.01
CA PRO A 28 23.64 -17.11 7.77
C PRO A 28 24.63 -18.11 7.17
N GLU A 29 25.43 -18.71 8.04
CA GLU A 29 26.63 -19.53 7.81
C GLU A 29 26.36 -20.94 7.22
N SER A 30 25.30 -21.11 6.42
CA SER A 30 24.86 -22.44 5.94
C SER A 30 24.81 -22.60 4.42
N TRP A 31 25.51 -21.77 3.66
CA TRP A 31 25.64 -21.92 2.21
C TRP A 31 27.03 -22.49 1.88
N GLY A 32 27.09 -23.82 1.82
CA GLY A 32 28.29 -24.56 1.41
C GLY A 32 28.73 -24.18 0.00
N ALA A 33 30.03 -23.89 -0.16
CA ALA A 33 30.64 -23.56 -1.44
C ALA A 33 30.61 -24.77 -2.40
N PRO A 34 30.17 -24.62 -3.65
CA PRO A 34 30.36 -25.66 -4.65
C PRO A 34 31.81 -25.67 -5.17
N SER A 35 32.47 -26.82 -4.98
CA SER A 35 33.78 -27.20 -5.52
C SER A 35 33.78 -27.14 -7.06
N ALA A 36 34.65 -26.32 -7.65
CA ALA A 36 34.96 -26.34 -9.09
C ALA A 36 36.32 -27.02 -9.33
N ALA A 37 36.30 -28.11 -10.11
CA ALA A 37 37.49 -28.81 -10.58
C ALA A 37 38.21 -28.00 -11.69
N PRO A 38 39.55 -28.16 -11.86
CA PRO A 38 40.30 -27.39 -12.85
C PRO A 38 40.19 -28.01 -14.25
N ILE A 39 39.76 -27.22 -15.24
CA ILE A 39 39.87 -27.58 -16.66
C ILE A 39 41.19 -27.02 -17.19
N ALA A 40 42.09 -27.93 -17.59
CA ALA A 40 43.33 -27.62 -18.29
C ALA A 40 43.04 -27.29 -19.77
N VAL A 41 43.48 -26.12 -20.23
CA VAL A 41 43.53 -25.75 -21.67
C VAL A 41 44.98 -25.40 -22.00
N GLY A 42 45.46 -26.01 -23.08
CA GLY A 42 46.87 -26.21 -23.38
C GLY A 42 47.65 -25.02 -23.94
N HIS A 43 48.95 -25.27 -23.96
CA HIS A 43 50.08 -24.54 -24.53
C HIS A 43 49.82 -23.81 -25.86
N ASN A 44 50.04 -22.50 -25.85
CA ASN A 44 50.59 -21.76 -27.00
C ASN A 44 51.59 -20.74 -26.45
N GLY A 45 52.87 -20.92 -26.81
CA GLY A 45 53.99 -20.10 -26.34
C GLY A 45 53.97 -18.67 -26.90
N PRO A 46 54.75 -17.76 -26.30
CA PRO A 46 54.76 -16.34 -26.65
C PRO A 46 55.50 -16.09 -27.97
N PRO A 47 55.02 -15.20 -28.87
CA PRO A 47 55.86 -14.68 -29.94
C PRO A 47 56.91 -13.70 -29.36
N PRO A 48 58.09 -13.60 -30.00
CA PRO A 48 59.29 -13.00 -29.42
C PRO A 48 59.24 -11.46 -29.40
N ASP A 49 59.79 -10.92 -28.31
CA ASP A 49 60.32 -9.58 -28.08
C ASP A 49 60.17 -8.58 -29.25
N GLU A 50 59.08 -7.82 -29.24
CA GLU A 50 59.01 -6.52 -29.89
C GLU A 50 59.16 -5.47 -28.78
N THR A 51 60.22 -4.69 -28.91
CA THR A 51 60.66 -3.58 -28.07
C THR A 51 59.51 -2.75 -27.48
N PRO A 52 59.62 -2.24 -26.23
CA PRO A 52 58.62 -1.32 -25.68
C PRO A 52 58.57 -0.08 -26.56
N ARG A 53 57.50 0.06 -27.35
CA ARG A 53 57.16 1.36 -27.91
C ARG A 53 56.67 2.18 -26.74
N ASP A 54 57.44 3.20 -26.40
CA ASP A 54 57.07 4.26 -25.47
C ASP A 54 55.57 4.52 -25.56
N GLU A 55 54.84 4.12 -24.52
CA GLU A 55 53.50 4.61 -24.28
C GLU A 55 53.66 6.12 -24.10
N ALA A 56 53.42 6.88 -25.17
CA ALA A 56 53.08 8.28 -25.06
C ALA A 56 52.07 8.41 -23.91
N PRO A 57 52.26 9.37 -22.98
CA PRO A 57 51.46 9.44 -21.76
C PRO A 57 49.99 9.37 -22.15
N ARG A 58 49.30 8.34 -21.65
CA ARG A 58 47.85 8.25 -21.73
C ARG A 58 47.34 9.55 -21.13
N VAL A 59 46.86 10.46 -21.98
CA VAL A 59 46.18 11.67 -21.53
C VAL A 59 45.03 11.16 -20.67
N GLU A 60 45.14 11.38 -19.36
CA GLU A 60 44.09 11.06 -18.42
C GLU A 60 42.85 11.80 -18.90
N ASP A 61 41.80 11.07 -19.29
CA ASP A 61 40.54 11.68 -19.68
C ASP A 61 40.08 12.57 -18.50
N PRO A 62 39.98 13.90 -18.65
CA PRO A 62 39.52 14.81 -17.61
C PRO A 62 38.02 14.65 -17.30
N SER A 63 37.43 13.54 -17.72
CA SER A 63 36.01 13.20 -17.71
C SER A 63 35.65 12.20 -16.59
N SER A 64 36.63 11.57 -15.92
CA SER A 64 36.29 10.71 -14.79
C SER A 64 35.72 11.54 -13.63
N TYR A 65 34.61 11.07 -13.05
CA TYR A 65 34.01 11.68 -11.85
C TYR A 65 35.05 12.01 -10.78
N ASP A 66 35.99 11.09 -10.55
CA ASP A 66 37.03 11.25 -9.52
C ASP A 66 37.99 12.41 -9.81
N ALA A 67 38.34 12.65 -11.07
CA ALA A 67 39.20 13.77 -11.47
C ALA A 67 38.49 15.12 -11.30
N ILE A 68 37.23 15.22 -11.74
CA ILE A 68 36.43 16.44 -11.59
C ILE A 68 36.11 16.71 -10.12
N ARG A 69 35.84 15.65 -9.34
CA ARG A 69 35.64 15.73 -7.89
C ARG A 69 36.88 16.31 -7.22
N GLN A 70 38.06 15.77 -7.54
CA GLN A 70 39.33 16.24 -6.97
C GLN A 70 39.59 17.71 -7.32
N GLU A 71 39.43 18.11 -8.58
CA GLU A 71 39.59 19.51 -9.02
C GLU A 71 38.66 20.46 -8.26
N ILE A 72 37.38 20.11 -8.10
CA ILE A 72 36.42 20.92 -7.36
C ILE A 72 36.76 20.97 -5.87
N GLU A 73 37.20 19.86 -5.28
CA GLU A 73 37.61 19.81 -3.87
C GLU A 73 38.85 20.69 -3.62
N ASP A 74 39.81 20.70 -4.55
CA ASP A 74 41.03 21.52 -4.46
C ASP A 74 40.71 23.01 -4.63
N LEU A 75 39.89 23.37 -5.64
CA LEU A 75 39.42 24.75 -5.83
C LEU A 75 38.57 25.24 -4.65
N PHE A 76 37.79 24.35 -4.04
CA PHE A 76 37.03 24.66 -2.84
C PHE A 76 37.93 24.94 -1.63
N LEU A 77 39.02 24.17 -1.47
CA LEU A 77 40.00 24.42 -0.43
C LEU A 77 40.71 25.76 -0.65
N GLU A 78 41.06 26.09 -1.89
CA GLU A 78 41.65 27.38 -2.22
C GLU A 78 40.66 28.53 -1.97
N ALA A 79 39.38 28.36 -2.33
CA ALA A 79 38.35 29.35 -2.04
C ALA A 79 38.19 29.62 -0.53
N LYS A 80 38.41 28.62 0.34
CA LYS A 80 38.41 28.84 1.80
C LYS A 80 39.56 29.71 2.28
N ASN A 81 40.69 29.73 1.57
CA ASN A 81 41.82 30.61 1.91
C ASN A 81 41.50 32.08 1.61
N TRP A 82 40.67 32.35 0.59
CA TRP A 82 40.27 33.71 0.18
C TRP A 82 38.96 34.19 0.82
N ALA A 83 38.04 33.28 1.15
CA ALA A 83 36.74 33.59 1.75
C ALA A 83 36.78 33.53 3.29
N ASP A 84 37.78 34.16 3.88
CA ASP A 84 38.01 34.20 5.33
C ASP A 84 37.16 35.27 6.08
N GLY A 85 36.53 36.19 5.33
CA GLY A 85 35.67 37.25 5.83
C GLY A 85 36.31 38.63 5.83
N GLU A 86 37.59 38.76 5.46
CA GLU A 86 38.26 40.04 5.31
C GLU A 86 37.88 40.73 3.98
N PRO A 87 37.77 42.07 3.95
CA PRO A 87 37.47 42.79 2.72
C PRO A 87 38.68 42.80 1.78
N ILE A 88 38.40 42.70 0.48
CA ILE A 88 39.38 42.88 -0.59
C ILE A 88 40.00 44.27 -0.47
N SER A 89 41.32 44.32 -0.31
CA SER A 89 42.08 45.52 0.02
C SER A 89 42.79 46.15 -1.18
N ASP A 90 43.01 45.38 -2.25
CA ASP A 90 43.64 45.86 -3.48
C ASP A 90 43.13 45.16 -4.75
N GLN A 91 43.46 45.72 -5.91
CA GLN A 91 43.04 45.19 -7.21
C GLN A 91 43.61 43.81 -7.50
N LYS A 92 44.81 43.46 -7.00
CA LYS A 92 45.42 42.14 -7.26
C LYS A 92 44.65 41.04 -6.56
N GLN A 93 44.17 41.30 -5.35
CA GLN A 93 43.27 40.38 -4.63
C GLN A 93 41.93 40.23 -5.36
N ALA A 94 41.37 41.33 -5.89
CA ALA A 94 40.15 41.27 -6.69
C ALA A 94 40.33 40.43 -7.97
N ASP A 95 41.45 40.59 -8.67
CA ASP A 95 41.77 39.85 -9.89
C ASP A 95 41.96 38.35 -9.58
N ALA A 96 42.68 38.00 -8.51
CA ALA A 96 42.89 36.60 -8.09
C ALA A 96 41.58 35.89 -7.70
N VAL A 97 40.70 36.58 -6.96
CA VAL A 97 39.38 36.04 -6.60
C VAL A 97 38.50 35.88 -7.85
N THR A 98 38.61 36.78 -8.82
CA THR A 98 37.87 36.70 -10.09
C THR A 98 38.33 35.49 -10.90
N GLU A 99 39.64 35.26 -11.02
CA GLU A 99 40.21 34.08 -11.67
C GLU A 99 39.75 32.78 -10.99
N LEU A 100 39.77 32.73 -9.65
CA LEU A 100 39.29 31.57 -8.89
C LEU A 100 37.80 31.30 -9.13
N LEU A 101 36.97 32.35 -9.23
CA LEU A 101 35.55 32.22 -9.57
C LEU A 101 35.34 31.64 -10.98
N GLU A 102 36.14 32.07 -11.96
CA GLU A 102 36.08 31.54 -13.33
C GLU A 102 36.46 30.05 -13.36
N LEU A 103 37.53 29.66 -12.68
CA LEU A 103 37.97 28.26 -12.57
C LEU A 103 36.89 27.37 -11.93
N ILE A 104 36.27 27.82 -10.84
CA ILE A 104 35.17 27.10 -10.19
C ILE A 104 33.98 26.97 -11.14
N ALA A 105 33.60 28.05 -11.82
CA ALA A 105 32.49 28.02 -12.77
C ALA A 105 32.73 27.03 -13.92
N ASP A 106 33.95 26.94 -14.42
CA ASP A 106 34.31 26.00 -15.49
C ASP A 106 34.41 24.55 -15.01
N ALA A 107 34.87 24.30 -13.78
CA ALA A 107 34.82 22.98 -13.15
C ALA A 107 33.35 22.52 -12.95
N MET A 108 32.46 23.42 -12.53
CA MET A 108 31.02 23.13 -12.43
C MET A 108 30.38 22.76 -13.77
N LYS A 109 30.72 23.47 -14.86
CA LYS A 109 30.22 23.15 -16.21
C LYS A 109 30.68 21.75 -16.64
N ARG A 110 31.96 21.42 -16.42
CA ARG A 110 32.52 20.09 -16.74
C ARG A 110 31.81 18.98 -15.96
N ALA A 111 31.55 19.19 -14.67
CA ALA A 111 30.79 18.24 -13.86
C ALA A 111 29.36 18.00 -14.39
N GLU A 112 28.67 19.06 -14.83
CA GLU A 112 27.32 18.95 -15.38
C GLU A 112 27.31 18.22 -16.74
N GLU A 113 28.28 18.49 -17.61
CA GLU A 113 28.41 17.76 -18.88
C GLU A 113 28.75 16.28 -18.65
N ALA A 114 29.71 15.97 -17.77
CA ALA A 114 30.02 14.59 -17.39
C ALA A 114 28.78 13.85 -16.85
N ARG A 115 28.00 14.50 -15.98
CA ARG A 115 26.73 13.92 -15.47
C ARG A 115 25.73 13.63 -16.60
N LYS A 116 25.57 14.55 -17.57
CA LYS A 116 24.67 14.33 -18.71
C LYS A 116 25.14 13.18 -19.58
N GLU A 117 26.45 13.07 -19.83
CA GLU A 117 27.04 12.00 -20.63
C GLU A 117 26.87 10.63 -19.96
N GLU A 118 27.15 10.54 -18.65
CA GLU A 118 26.94 9.32 -17.85
C GLU A 118 25.47 8.91 -17.82
N LYS A 119 24.56 9.88 -17.66
CA LYS A 119 23.11 9.62 -17.57
C LYS A 119 22.48 9.29 -18.92
N ARG A 120 23.00 9.80 -20.03
CA ARG A 120 22.45 9.64 -21.38
C ARG A 120 22.11 8.19 -21.74
N PRO A 121 23.02 7.20 -21.65
CA PRO A 121 22.68 5.82 -22.00
C PRO A 121 21.60 5.21 -21.09
N LEU A 122 21.52 5.64 -19.83
CA LEU A 122 20.47 5.18 -18.90
C LEU A 122 19.11 5.78 -19.26
N ASP A 123 19.07 7.08 -19.57
CA ASP A 123 17.84 7.73 -20.02
C ASP A 123 17.34 7.13 -21.34
N GLU A 124 18.24 6.82 -22.27
CA GLU A 124 17.92 6.13 -23.53
C GLU A 124 17.40 4.71 -23.29
N ALA A 125 18.06 3.92 -22.44
CA ALA A 125 17.61 2.58 -22.09
C ALA A 125 16.23 2.58 -21.40
N VAL A 126 16.00 3.52 -20.48
CA VAL A 126 14.70 3.70 -19.83
C VAL A 126 13.65 4.12 -20.85
N ALA A 127 13.96 5.05 -21.76
CA ALA A 127 13.04 5.47 -22.80
C ALA A 127 12.63 4.31 -23.72
N GLU A 128 13.57 3.45 -24.11
CA GLU A 128 13.29 2.26 -24.94
C GLU A 128 12.39 1.25 -24.20
N ILE A 129 12.64 1.00 -22.92
CA ILE A 129 11.79 0.14 -22.08
C ILE A 129 10.39 0.73 -22.00
N GLN A 130 10.28 2.02 -21.69
CA GLN A 130 8.99 2.71 -21.59
C GLN A 130 8.24 2.65 -22.91
N GLU A 131 8.90 2.86 -24.05
CA GLU A 131 8.27 2.78 -25.36
C GLU A 131 7.72 1.37 -25.65
N ARG A 132 8.52 0.32 -25.40
CA ARG A 132 8.10 -1.08 -25.59
C ARG A 132 6.88 -1.42 -24.74
N TYR A 133 6.89 -1.06 -23.45
CA TYR A 133 5.77 -1.36 -22.55
C TYR A 133 4.57 -0.45 -22.79
N ASN A 134 4.76 0.80 -23.19
CA ASN A 134 3.63 1.69 -23.47
C ASN A 134 2.78 1.19 -24.64
N ARG A 135 3.39 0.54 -25.65
CA ARG A 135 2.65 -0.15 -26.74
C ARG A 135 1.78 -1.31 -26.24
N LEU A 136 2.09 -1.90 -25.10
CA LEU A 136 1.34 -3.03 -24.54
C LEU A 136 0.33 -2.58 -23.48
N ILE A 137 0.78 -1.80 -22.50
CA ILE A 137 0.02 -1.49 -21.27
C ILE A 137 -0.09 0.01 -20.99
N GLY A 138 0.56 0.86 -21.79
CA GLY A 138 0.55 2.30 -21.59
C GLY A 138 -0.84 2.90 -21.80
N LYS A 139 -1.16 3.95 -21.06
CA LYS A 139 -2.32 4.81 -21.31
C LYS A 139 -1.84 6.25 -21.33
N THR A 140 -1.35 6.67 -22.49
CA THR A 140 -0.84 8.02 -22.72
C THR A 140 -1.74 8.76 -23.69
N THR A 141 -1.62 10.09 -23.76
CA THR A 141 -2.42 10.90 -24.69
C THR A 141 -2.20 10.52 -26.16
N LYS A 142 -1.02 10.02 -26.51
CA LYS A 142 -0.63 9.68 -27.90
C LYS A 142 -0.84 8.20 -28.25
N LEU A 143 -0.89 7.33 -27.25
CA LEU A 143 -0.92 5.88 -27.44
C LEU A 143 -1.66 5.19 -26.29
N THR A 144 -2.60 4.34 -26.66
CA THR A 144 -3.22 3.35 -25.76
C THR A 144 -2.69 1.97 -26.11
N GLY A 145 -2.10 1.30 -25.13
CA GLY A 145 -1.52 -0.02 -25.27
C GLY A 145 -2.58 -1.08 -25.57
N ARG A 146 -2.17 -2.13 -26.28
CA ARG A 146 -3.07 -3.20 -26.74
C ARG A 146 -3.91 -3.83 -25.63
N ALA A 147 -3.32 -4.08 -24.46
CA ALA A 147 -4.01 -4.69 -23.33
C ALA A 147 -5.07 -3.75 -22.74
N VAL A 148 -4.78 -2.44 -22.68
CA VAL A 148 -5.74 -1.43 -22.21
C VAL A 148 -6.92 -1.33 -23.17
N LEU A 149 -6.65 -1.25 -24.48
CA LEU A 149 -7.69 -1.25 -25.51
C LEU A 149 -8.59 -2.50 -25.43
N ALA A 150 -7.99 -3.68 -25.35
CA ALA A 150 -8.74 -4.94 -25.26
C ALA A 150 -9.59 -5.00 -23.97
N LYS A 151 -9.01 -4.59 -22.84
CA LYS A 151 -9.73 -4.52 -21.56
C LYS A 151 -10.92 -3.56 -21.63
N GLU A 152 -10.72 -2.35 -22.16
CA GLU A 152 -11.79 -1.35 -22.28
C GLU A 152 -12.89 -1.83 -23.23
N ALA A 153 -12.54 -2.46 -24.35
CA ALA A 153 -13.51 -3.05 -25.28
C ALA A 153 -14.35 -4.15 -24.60
N LEU A 154 -13.70 -5.09 -23.90
CA LEU A 154 -14.41 -6.16 -23.17
C LEU A 154 -15.26 -5.61 -22.02
N GLN A 155 -14.77 -4.60 -21.30
CA GLN A 155 -15.55 -3.90 -20.28
C GLN A 155 -16.75 -3.18 -20.88
N GLY A 156 -16.61 -2.59 -22.07
CA GLY A 156 -17.70 -2.00 -22.83
C GLY A 156 -18.81 -3.00 -23.19
N LEU A 157 -18.48 -4.26 -23.45
CA LEU A 157 -19.46 -5.33 -23.68
C LEU A 157 -20.08 -5.85 -22.37
N LEU A 158 -19.26 -6.05 -21.34
CA LEU A 158 -19.71 -6.61 -20.06
C LEU A 158 -20.57 -5.66 -19.25
N THR A 159 -20.33 -4.34 -19.33
CA THR A 159 -21.03 -3.35 -18.50
C THR A 159 -22.53 -3.30 -18.83
N PRO A 160 -22.97 -3.16 -20.09
CA PRO A 160 -24.39 -3.21 -20.44
C PRO A 160 -25.06 -4.54 -20.07
N TRP A 161 -24.36 -5.66 -20.26
CA TRP A 161 -24.87 -6.98 -19.87
C TRP A 161 -25.10 -7.10 -18.36
N ARG A 162 -24.13 -6.65 -17.54
CA ARG A 162 -24.28 -6.63 -16.08
C ARG A 162 -25.42 -5.71 -15.64
N ASN A 163 -25.55 -4.53 -16.25
CA ASN A 163 -26.65 -3.61 -15.97
C ASN A 163 -28.00 -4.23 -16.32
N LYS A 164 -28.10 -4.95 -17.44
CA LYS A 164 -29.31 -5.69 -17.82
C LYS A 164 -29.67 -6.75 -16.78
N LEU A 165 -28.70 -7.56 -16.34
CA LEU A 165 -28.93 -8.56 -15.30
C LEU A 165 -29.35 -7.95 -13.95
N GLU A 166 -28.78 -6.80 -13.58
CA GLU A 166 -29.18 -6.08 -12.36
C GLU A 166 -30.59 -5.49 -12.48
N GLU A 167 -30.96 -4.97 -13.64
CA GLU A 167 -32.33 -4.51 -13.91
C GLU A 167 -33.33 -5.68 -13.87
N GLU A 168 -33.03 -6.80 -14.53
CA GLU A 168 -33.87 -8.00 -14.51
C GLU A 168 -34.10 -8.52 -13.09
N LYS A 169 -33.03 -8.58 -12.28
CA LYS A 169 -33.14 -8.97 -10.85
C LYS A 169 -33.98 -7.99 -10.04
N ARG A 170 -33.82 -6.68 -10.26
CA ARG A 170 -34.62 -5.65 -9.57
C ARG A 170 -36.09 -5.70 -9.98
N ALA A 171 -36.37 -5.88 -11.27
CA ALA A 171 -37.73 -6.01 -11.79
C ALA A 171 -38.43 -7.26 -11.25
N GLU A 172 -37.72 -8.40 -11.22
CA GLU A 172 -38.22 -9.65 -10.63
C GLU A 172 -38.48 -9.50 -9.13
N ALA A 173 -37.55 -8.91 -8.38
CA ALA A 173 -37.72 -8.63 -6.96
C ALA A 173 -38.91 -7.70 -6.69
N ALA A 174 -39.09 -6.65 -7.52
CA ALA A 174 -40.23 -5.75 -7.41
C ALA A 174 -41.57 -6.46 -7.72
N ARG A 175 -41.60 -7.35 -8.72
CA ARG A 175 -42.79 -8.17 -9.03
C ARG A 175 -43.16 -9.06 -7.84
N LEU A 176 -42.19 -9.79 -7.30
CA LEU A 176 -42.40 -10.69 -6.17
C LEU A 176 -42.75 -9.93 -4.89
N ALA A 177 -42.20 -8.72 -4.68
CA ALA A 177 -42.56 -7.87 -3.56
C ALA A 177 -44.02 -7.39 -3.65
N LYS A 178 -44.49 -7.03 -4.85
CA LYS A 178 -45.89 -6.69 -5.07
C LYS A 178 -46.81 -7.89 -4.81
N GLU A 179 -46.46 -9.06 -5.35
CA GLU A 179 -47.21 -10.31 -5.13
C GLU A 179 -47.29 -10.68 -3.64
N ALA A 180 -46.18 -10.54 -2.90
CA ALA A 180 -46.16 -10.74 -1.46
C ALA A 180 -47.04 -9.73 -0.70
N ALA A 181 -47.03 -8.45 -1.11
CA ALA A 181 -47.86 -7.42 -0.49
C ALA A 181 -49.36 -7.68 -0.73
N ASP A 182 -49.73 -8.06 -1.96
CA ASP A 182 -51.11 -8.40 -2.32
C ASP A 182 -51.58 -9.66 -1.56
N ALA A 183 -50.75 -10.70 -1.46
CA ALA A 183 -51.05 -11.92 -0.70
C ALA A 183 -51.18 -11.64 0.82
N ALA A 184 -50.31 -10.80 1.38
CA ALA A 184 -50.38 -10.41 2.79
C ALA A 184 -51.65 -9.60 3.09
N ALA A 185 -52.05 -8.69 2.21
CA ALA A 185 -53.29 -7.93 2.36
C ALA A 185 -54.52 -8.84 2.29
N ALA A 186 -54.54 -9.81 1.36
CA ALA A 186 -55.62 -10.80 1.23
C ALA A 186 -55.72 -11.71 2.46
N ALA A 187 -54.58 -12.22 2.96
CA ALA A 187 -54.53 -13.03 4.18
C ALA A 187 -55.00 -12.22 5.40
N GLN A 188 -54.55 -10.97 5.55
CA GLN A 188 -54.98 -10.11 6.64
C GLN A 188 -56.49 -9.84 6.58
N ALA A 189 -57.04 -9.56 5.40
CA ALA A 189 -58.47 -9.36 5.21
C ALA A 189 -59.28 -10.62 5.57
N ALA A 190 -58.84 -11.81 5.12
CA ALA A 190 -59.48 -13.08 5.47
C ALA A 190 -59.43 -13.37 6.99
N MET A 191 -58.32 -13.03 7.65
CA MET A 191 -58.16 -13.17 9.11
C MET A 191 -59.07 -12.22 9.89
N GLN A 192 -59.39 -11.03 9.35
CA GLN A 192 -60.36 -10.13 9.97
C GLN A 192 -61.81 -10.56 9.71
N ALA A 193 -62.11 -11.07 8.51
CA ALA A 193 -63.45 -11.51 8.12
C ALA A 193 -63.89 -12.78 8.85
N SER A 194 -62.96 -13.71 9.10
CA SER A 194 -63.21 -15.00 9.77
C SER A 194 -63.43 -14.92 11.30
N ARG A 195 -63.52 -13.72 11.87
CA ARG A 195 -63.69 -13.55 13.32
C ARG A 195 -65.01 -14.17 13.78
N GLY A 196 -64.93 -15.25 14.57
CA GLY A 196 -66.09 -15.93 15.13
C GLY A 196 -66.65 -17.07 14.27
N ASN A 197 -66.01 -17.41 13.14
CA ASN A 197 -66.37 -18.55 12.30
C ASN A 197 -65.16 -19.49 12.12
N LEU A 198 -65.26 -20.72 12.62
CA LEU A 198 -64.14 -21.68 12.64
C LEU A 198 -63.74 -22.15 11.22
N GLU A 199 -64.71 -22.43 10.35
CA GLU A 199 -64.42 -22.89 8.98
C GLU A 199 -63.77 -21.78 8.13
N GLU A 200 -64.21 -20.53 8.31
CA GLU A 200 -63.58 -19.39 7.65
C GLU A 200 -62.20 -19.09 8.25
N ARG A 201 -61.98 -19.43 9.52
CA ARG A 201 -60.70 -19.25 10.19
C ARG A 201 -59.64 -20.22 9.69
N GLU A 202 -60.01 -21.47 9.43
CA GLU A 202 -59.11 -22.46 8.81
C GLU A 202 -58.66 -22.00 7.41
N LYS A 203 -59.59 -21.53 6.58
CA LYS A 203 -59.28 -20.98 5.24
C LYS A 203 -58.40 -19.72 5.33
N ALA A 204 -58.64 -18.85 6.31
CA ALA A 204 -57.82 -17.66 6.53
C ALA A 204 -56.40 -18.02 6.99
N GLU A 205 -56.23 -19.08 7.78
CA GLU A 205 -54.92 -19.59 8.20
C GLU A 205 -54.16 -20.19 7.01
N GLU A 206 -54.82 -20.95 6.13
CA GLU A 206 -54.20 -21.45 4.89
C GLU A 206 -53.70 -20.32 3.99
N LEU A 207 -54.51 -19.25 3.83
CA LEU A 207 -54.11 -18.05 3.10
C LEU A 207 -52.94 -17.32 3.76
N TYR A 208 -52.88 -17.31 5.09
CA TYR A 208 -51.77 -16.75 5.84
C TYR A 208 -50.47 -17.54 5.64
N GLN A 209 -50.52 -18.87 5.68
CA GLN A 209 -49.36 -19.72 5.40
C GLN A 209 -48.88 -19.56 3.96
N ALA A 210 -49.81 -19.49 2.99
CA ALA A 210 -49.47 -19.22 1.59
C ALA A 210 -48.80 -17.84 1.42
N ALA A 211 -49.31 -16.80 2.10
CA ALA A 211 -48.70 -15.47 2.08
C ALA A 211 -47.29 -15.46 2.67
N GLN A 212 -47.03 -16.21 3.75
CA GLN A 212 -45.70 -16.37 4.34
C GLN A 212 -44.70 -17.03 3.38
N ASP A 213 -45.15 -18.01 2.59
CA ASP A 213 -44.30 -18.65 1.60
C ASP A 213 -43.94 -17.69 0.44
N VAL A 214 -44.90 -16.91 -0.05
CA VAL A 214 -44.68 -15.87 -1.06
C VAL A 214 -43.74 -14.78 -0.52
N GLU A 215 -43.92 -14.34 0.73
CA GLU A 215 -43.04 -13.37 1.38
C GLU A 215 -41.59 -13.89 1.49
N ARG A 216 -41.41 -15.18 1.80
CA ARG A 216 -40.09 -15.80 1.87
C ARG A 216 -39.40 -15.81 0.50
N VAL A 217 -40.14 -16.06 -0.58
CA VAL A 217 -39.62 -16.01 -1.95
C VAL A 217 -39.23 -14.58 -2.32
N ALA A 218 -40.10 -13.60 -2.03
CA ALA A 218 -39.81 -12.19 -2.26
C ALA A 218 -38.55 -11.71 -1.52
N LYS A 219 -38.40 -12.06 -0.24
CA LYS A 219 -37.20 -11.75 0.56
C LYS A 219 -35.91 -12.34 -0.03
N ARG A 220 -35.97 -13.55 -0.59
CA ARG A 220 -34.81 -14.19 -1.24
C ARG A 220 -34.46 -13.48 -2.54
N ALA A 221 -35.45 -13.09 -3.35
CA ALA A 221 -35.24 -12.34 -4.58
C ALA A 221 -34.68 -10.94 -4.32
N ASP A 222 -35.22 -10.24 -3.32
CA ASP A 222 -34.71 -8.94 -2.88
C ASP A 222 -33.25 -9.03 -2.42
N LYS A 223 -32.92 -10.03 -1.58
CA LYS A 223 -31.53 -10.29 -1.18
C LYS A 223 -30.63 -10.57 -2.38
N ALA A 224 -31.09 -11.34 -3.36
CA ALA A 224 -30.32 -11.64 -4.57
C ALA A 224 -30.12 -10.43 -5.49
N ALA A 225 -31.06 -9.47 -5.49
CA ALA A 225 -30.96 -8.22 -6.24
C ALA A 225 -30.06 -7.18 -5.55
N THR A 226 -30.05 -7.15 -4.22
CA THR A 226 -29.31 -6.14 -3.43
C THR A 226 -27.90 -6.60 -3.01
N THR A 227 -27.67 -7.91 -2.90
CA THR A 227 -26.36 -8.45 -2.53
C THR A 227 -25.41 -8.35 -3.72
N LYS A 228 -24.48 -7.39 -3.67
CA LYS A 228 -23.37 -7.32 -4.62
C LYS A 228 -22.43 -8.51 -4.41
N THR A 229 -22.01 -9.16 -5.49
CA THR A 229 -20.96 -10.18 -5.47
C THR A 229 -19.58 -9.51 -5.31
N GLY A 230 -19.34 -8.95 -4.14
CA GLY A 230 -18.03 -8.44 -3.73
C GLY A 230 -17.31 -9.45 -2.85
N LEU A 231 -15.98 -9.49 -2.93
CA LEU A 231 -15.17 -10.14 -1.91
C LEU A 231 -15.38 -9.38 -0.60
N ARG A 232 -15.70 -10.10 0.49
CA ARG A 232 -15.74 -9.55 1.83
C ARG A 232 -14.44 -9.87 2.55
N SER A 233 -13.78 -8.85 3.10
CA SER A 233 -12.68 -9.08 4.04
C SER A 233 -13.27 -9.50 5.38
N VAL A 234 -12.93 -10.71 5.83
CA VAL A 234 -13.28 -11.20 7.17
C VAL A 234 -12.01 -11.18 7.99
N TRP A 235 -12.02 -10.43 9.08
CA TRP A 235 -10.93 -10.39 10.05
C TRP A 235 -11.32 -11.27 11.23
N SER A 236 -10.50 -12.28 11.52
CA SER A 236 -10.65 -13.15 12.69
C SER A 236 -9.39 -13.04 13.54
N ALA A 237 -9.57 -12.88 14.85
CA ALA A 237 -8.47 -12.93 15.80
C ALA A 237 -8.31 -14.36 16.30
N GLU A 238 -7.12 -14.93 16.12
CA GLU A 238 -6.71 -16.20 16.71
C GLU A 238 -5.79 -15.91 17.89
N MET A 239 -6.08 -16.50 19.06
CA MET A 239 -5.26 -16.33 20.26
C MET A 239 -4.05 -17.24 20.19
N VAL A 240 -2.87 -16.67 19.96
CA VAL A 240 -1.59 -17.41 19.83
C VAL A 240 -0.84 -17.47 21.16
N ASP A 241 -0.91 -16.40 21.95
CA ASP A 241 -0.19 -16.24 23.23
C ASP A 241 -1.19 -15.68 24.25
N GLN A 242 -1.50 -16.48 25.27
CA GLN A 242 -2.54 -16.16 26.26
C GLN A 242 -2.12 -14.99 27.16
N GLU A 243 -0.85 -14.92 27.56
CA GLU A 243 -0.36 -13.89 28.47
C GLU A 243 -0.39 -12.52 27.79
N LYS A 244 0.13 -12.44 26.56
CA LYS A 244 0.08 -11.20 25.78
C LYS A 244 -1.35 -10.80 25.40
N ALA A 245 -2.23 -11.77 25.14
CA ALA A 245 -3.62 -11.47 24.86
C ALA A 245 -4.33 -10.86 26.07
N LEU A 246 -4.07 -11.37 27.27
CA LEU A 246 -4.61 -10.82 28.52
C LEU A 246 -4.04 -9.43 28.83
N ASP A 247 -2.74 -9.21 28.64
CA ASP A 247 -2.11 -7.90 28.81
C ASP A 247 -2.68 -6.84 27.84
N TRP A 248 -2.82 -7.22 26.56
CA TRP A 248 -3.50 -6.37 25.57
C TRP A 248 -4.94 -6.07 25.96
N ALA A 249 -5.70 -7.09 26.36
CA ALA A 249 -7.10 -6.94 26.74
C ALA A 249 -7.25 -6.08 28.01
N TRP A 250 -6.30 -6.15 28.94
CA TRP A 250 -6.26 -5.29 30.14
C TRP A 250 -6.06 -3.82 29.78
N SER A 251 -5.22 -3.54 28.80
CA SER A 251 -5.02 -2.18 28.29
C SER A 251 -6.20 -1.67 27.46
N TYR A 252 -6.88 -2.57 26.73
CA TYR A 252 -7.93 -2.21 25.78
C TYR A 252 -9.32 -2.06 26.41
N ALA A 253 -9.70 -2.98 27.30
CA ALA A 253 -11.02 -3.03 27.92
C ALA A 253 -10.94 -3.60 29.35
N PRO A 254 -10.30 -2.88 30.29
CA PRO A 254 -10.06 -3.36 31.65
C PRO A 254 -11.37 -3.66 32.40
N GLU A 255 -12.42 -2.87 32.20
CA GLU A 255 -13.70 -3.05 32.87
C GLU A 255 -14.36 -4.40 32.55
N ARG A 256 -14.20 -4.90 31.31
CA ARG A 256 -14.73 -6.20 30.90
C ARG A 256 -13.97 -7.34 31.55
N LEU A 257 -12.64 -7.25 31.62
CA LEU A 257 -11.82 -8.25 32.28
C LEU A 257 -12.05 -8.28 33.79
N VAL A 258 -12.15 -7.12 34.43
CA VAL A 258 -12.48 -7.04 35.87
C VAL A 258 -13.85 -7.66 36.14
N ALA A 259 -14.85 -7.36 35.33
CA ALA A 259 -16.18 -7.96 35.47
C ALA A 259 -16.15 -9.49 35.30
N ALA A 260 -15.44 -10.01 34.30
CA ALA A 260 -15.28 -11.44 34.10
C ALA A 260 -14.54 -12.10 35.28
N THR A 261 -13.49 -11.44 35.81
CA THR A 261 -12.71 -11.95 36.94
C THR A 261 -13.55 -11.98 38.23
N GLN A 262 -14.39 -10.97 38.47
CA GLN A 262 -15.31 -10.95 39.62
C GLN A 262 -16.34 -12.08 39.52
N GLN A 263 -16.90 -12.34 38.33
CA GLN A 263 -17.85 -13.44 38.14
C GLN A 263 -17.22 -14.81 38.45
N LEU A 264 -15.98 -15.04 37.99
CA LEU A 264 -15.22 -16.25 38.28
C LEU A 264 -14.94 -16.39 39.79
N ALA A 265 -14.60 -15.29 40.46
CA ALA A 265 -14.37 -15.28 41.90
C ALA A 265 -15.64 -15.59 42.70
N ASP A 266 -16.77 -14.97 42.35
CA ASP A 266 -18.06 -15.23 43.00
C ASP A 266 -18.52 -16.68 42.78
N GLU A 267 -18.30 -17.23 41.58
CA GLU A 267 -18.58 -18.63 41.28
C GLU A 267 -17.72 -19.58 42.12
N ALA A 268 -16.41 -19.30 42.25
CA ALA A 268 -15.52 -20.07 43.12
C ALA A 268 -15.96 -20.01 44.60
N VAL A 269 -16.39 -18.84 45.08
CA VAL A 269 -16.91 -18.69 46.46
C VAL A 269 -18.22 -19.43 46.67
N ARG A 270 -19.14 -19.39 45.70
CA ARG A 270 -20.36 -20.20 45.70
C ARG A 270 -20.05 -21.69 45.67
N GLY A 271 -19.02 -22.10 44.94
CA GLY A 271 -18.47 -23.45 44.90
C GLY A 271 -17.80 -23.90 46.21
N GLY A 272 -17.67 -23.02 47.21
CA GLY A 272 -17.19 -23.34 48.55
C GLY A 272 -15.79 -22.84 48.86
N MET A 273 -15.10 -22.20 47.92
CA MET A 273 -13.78 -21.60 48.17
C MET A 273 -13.94 -20.38 49.09
N ARG A 274 -13.26 -20.37 50.24
CA ARG A 274 -13.32 -19.26 51.21
C ARG A 274 -12.09 -18.36 51.19
N THR A 275 -11.14 -18.66 50.31
CA THR A 275 -9.94 -17.86 50.08
C THR A 275 -9.66 -17.87 48.59
N VAL A 276 -9.87 -16.72 47.93
CA VAL A 276 -9.60 -16.54 46.50
C VAL A 276 -8.49 -15.50 46.36
N PRO A 277 -7.35 -15.80 45.70
CA PRO A 277 -6.25 -14.84 45.53
C PRO A 277 -6.72 -13.53 44.91
N GLY A 278 -6.33 -12.39 45.50
CA GLY A 278 -6.73 -11.06 45.02
C GLY A 278 -8.14 -10.61 45.45
N PHE A 279 -8.91 -11.45 46.13
CA PHE A 279 -10.26 -11.12 46.61
C PHE A 279 -10.37 -11.25 48.12
N LYS A 280 -11.05 -10.29 48.75
CA LYS A 280 -11.45 -10.39 50.14
C LYS A 280 -12.81 -11.08 50.22
N VAL A 281 -12.84 -12.32 50.69
CA VAL A 281 -14.09 -13.07 50.90
C VAL A 281 -14.65 -12.71 52.29
N THR A 282 -15.89 -12.22 52.35
CA THR A 282 -16.58 -11.90 53.60
C THR A 282 -17.84 -12.75 53.76
N GLU A 283 -18.08 -13.26 54.97
CA GLU A 283 -19.31 -13.98 55.30
C GLU A 283 -20.30 -13.01 55.96
N GLU A 284 -21.42 -12.76 55.29
CA GLU A 284 -22.57 -12.06 55.86
C GLU A 284 -23.72 -13.07 56.03
N ARG A 285 -24.24 -13.18 57.24
CA ARG A 285 -25.42 -14.02 57.52
C ARG A 285 -26.68 -13.18 57.42
N VAL A 286 -27.37 -13.32 56.29
CA VAL A 286 -28.67 -12.70 56.06
C VAL A 286 -29.76 -13.72 56.41
N ALA A 287 -30.73 -13.33 57.25
CA ALA A 287 -31.90 -14.14 57.54
C ALA A 287 -32.76 -14.31 56.27
N ARG A 288 -33.29 -15.51 56.05
CA ARG A 288 -34.14 -15.83 54.89
C ARG A 288 -35.51 -15.18 54.97
#